data_AF-A0A933P5G4-F1
#
_entry.id   AF-A0A933P5G4-F1
#
_cell.length_a   1.000
_cell.length_b   1.000
_cell.length_c   1.000
_cell.angle_alpha   90.00
_cell.angle_beta   90.00
_cell.angle_gamma   90.00
#
_symmetry.space_group_name_H-M   'P 1'
#
loop_
_entity.id
_entity.type
_entity.pdbx_description
1 polymer ?
#
loop_
_entity_poly.entity_id
_entity_poly.type
_entity_poly.pdbx_seq_one_letter_code
_entity_poly.pdbx_strand_id
1 'polypeptide(L)'
;MRTQPVVKALQTAVRTQAAMAGADSAVEDAVAQLLEAIEPALQLAVMQLAEQAAIEVDAQLPDHAVEVVLQDGEPTLRVTEAKAPPADAPVGEPSEEFDARITLRLPPSLKEAVEQAAVTQGASVNAWVVDAIDRTAKKARRRGGAYTEEFDL
;
A
#
# COMPACT_ATOMS: atom_id res chain seq x y z
N MET A 1 0.71 11.20 11.26
CA MET A 1 1.19 11.64 12.58
C MET A 1 2.43 12.46 12.27
N ARG A 2 2.46 13.77 12.53
CA ARG A 2 3.65 14.55 12.16
C ARG A 2 4.74 14.30 13.20
N THR A 3 5.75 13.51 12.85
CA THR A 3 6.79 13.07 13.81
C THR A 3 8.04 13.94 13.77
N GLN A 4 8.30 14.63 12.65
CA GLN A 4 9.35 15.66 12.53
C GLN A 4 9.31 16.74 13.62
N PRO A 5 8.15 17.35 13.97
CA PRO A 5 8.13 18.34 15.04
C PRO A 5 8.53 17.75 16.40
N VAL A 6 8.25 16.46 16.66
CA VAL A 6 8.63 15.79 17.91
C VAL A 6 10.13 15.58 17.98
N VAL A 7 10.74 15.09 16.89
CA VAL A 7 12.20 14.91 16.79
C VAL A 7 12.93 16.24 16.95
N LYS A 8 12.48 17.29 16.27
CA LYS A 8 13.06 18.64 16.41
C LYS A 8 12.89 19.21 17.81
N ALA A 9 11.75 19.00 18.45
CA ALA A 9 11.53 19.44 19.83
C ALA A 9 12.51 18.75 20.79
N LEU A 10 12.72 17.43 20.64
CA LEU A 10 13.70 16.68 21.43
C LEU A 10 15.12 17.20 21.23
N GLN A 11 15.57 17.35 19.98
CA GLN A 11 16.91 17.88 19.68
C GLN A 11 17.11 19.28 20.28
N THR A 12 16.10 20.15 20.18
CA THR A 12 16.14 21.51 20.74
C THR A 12 16.22 21.48 22.27
N ALA A 13 15.45 20.60 22.91
CA ALA A 13 15.47 20.41 24.35
C ALA A 13 16.86 19.95 24.83
N VAL A 14 17.45 18.94 24.16
CA VAL A 14 18.78 18.42 24.48
C VAL A 14 19.85 19.51 24.36
N ARG A 15 19.85 20.29 23.26
CA ARG A 15 20.79 21.41 23.08
C ARG A 15 20.61 22.49 24.16
N THR A 16 19.37 22.85 24.48
CA THR A 16 19.08 23.84 25.53
C THR A 16 19.62 23.39 26.89
N GLN A 17 19.45 22.10 27.23
CA GLN A 17 19.97 21.55 28.47
C GLN A 17 21.51 21.51 28.49
N ALA A 18 22.15 21.16 27.36
CA ALA A 18 23.60 21.17 27.25
C ALA A 18 24.18 22.57 27.48
N ALA A 19 23.59 23.60 26.86
CA ALA A 19 24.01 25.00 27.05
C ALA A 19 23.86 25.48 28.51
N MET A 20 22.87 24.95 29.24
CA MET A 20 22.68 25.26 30.67
C MET A 20 23.66 24.51 31.59
N ALA A 21 24.15 23.35 31.17
CA ALA A 21 25.03 22.49 31.98
C ALA A 21 26.47 22.99 32.06
N GLY A 22 26.87 23.92 31.19
CA GLY A 22 28.13 24.66 31.27
C GLY A 22 28.50 25.28 29.94
N ALA A 23 29.02 26.51 29.97
CA ALA A 23 29.48 27.26 28.78
C ALA A 23 30.78 26.70 28.17
N ASP A 24 30.96 25.37 28.20
CA ASP A 24 32.09 24.68 27.59
C ASP A 24 31.72 24.34 26.14
N SER A 25 32.36 25.03 25.20
CA SER A 25 32.15 24.81 23.77
C SER A 25 32.45 23.37 23.35
N ALA A 26 33.36 22.68 24.04
CA ALA A 26 33.66 21.28 23.74
C ALA A 26 32.47 20.35 24.05
N VAL A 27 31.68 20.68 25.07
CA VAL A 27 30.46 19.92 25.43
C VAL A 27 29.36 20.19 24.43
N GLU A 28 29.17 21.45 24.02
CA GLU A 28 28.19 21.81 22.98
C GLU A 28 28.49 21.11 21.64
N ASP A 29 29.76 21.11 21.23
CA ASP A 29 30.22 20.43 20.00
C ASP A 29 30.01 18.91 20.08
N ALA A 30 30.33 18.30 21.23
CA ALA A 30 30.13 16.86 21.44
C ALA A 30 28.64 16.49 21.39
N VAL A 31 27.75 17.33 21.95
CA VAL A 31 26.30 17.12 21.91
C VAL A 31 25.77 17.28 20.49
N ALA A 32 26.25 18.27 19.73
CA ALA A 32 25.87 18.44 18.33
C ALA A 32 26.26 17.21 17.49
N GLN A 33 27.49 16.72 17.62
CA GLN A 33 27.96 15.51 16.93
C GLN A 33 27.16 14.27 17.33
N LEU A 34 26.84 14.13 18.62
CA LEU A 34 26.02 13.02 19.10
C LEU A 34 24.62 13.06 18.49
N LEU A 35 23.97 14.23 18.46
CA LEU A 35 22.62 14.38 17.90
C LEU A 35 22.59 14.03 16.40
N GLU A 36 23.62 14.41 15.64
CA GLU A 36 23.77 14.01 14.24
C GLU A 36 23.98 12.50 14.10
N ALA A 37 24.83 11.91 14.94
CA ALA A 37 25.13 10.47 14.90
C ALA A 37 23.92 9.59 15.24
N ILE A 38 23.05 10.03 16.16
CA ILE A 38 21.87 9.26 16.57
C ILE A 38 20.63 9.54 15.71
N GLU A 39 20.66 10.55 14.83
CA GLU A 39 19.49 10.95 14.04
C GLU A 39 18.86 9.76 13.27
N PRO A 40 19.61 8.90 12.57
CA PRO A 40 19.03 7.73 11.88
C PRO A 40 18.39 6.73 12.84
N ALA A 41 18.99 6.50 14.01
CA ALA A 41 18.45 5.61 15.03
C ALA A 41 17.16 6.16 15.65
N LEU A 42 17.10 7.48 15.84
CA LEU A 42 15.91 8.18 16.33
C LEU A 42 14.76 8.12 15.30
N GLN A 43 15.06 8.28 14.01
CA GLN A 43 14.06 8.10 12.94
C GLN A 43 13.51 6.67 12.91
N LEU A 44 14.36 5.66 13.08
CA LEU A 44 13.92 4.27 13.18
C LEU A 44 13.03 4.04 14.41
N ALA A 45 13.42 4.55 15.58
CA ALA A 45 12.62 4.42 16.80
C ALA A 45 11.23 5.06 16.65
N VAL A 46 11.14 6.20 15.96
CA VAL A 46 9.88 6.86 15.62
C VAL A 46 9.01 5.98 14.71
N MET A 47 9.60 5.30 13.73
CA MET A 47 8.86 4.37 12.86
C MET A 47 8.30 3.19 13.67
N GLN A 48 9.13 2.56 14.51
CA GLN A 48 8.72 1.44 15.37
C GLN A 48 7.60 1.84 16.33
N LEU A 49 7.68 3.05 16.91
CA LEU A 49 6.62 3.59 17.76
C LEU A 49 5.32 3.80 16.98
N ALA A 50 5.40 4.30 15.74
CA ALA A 50 4.23 4.47 14.89
C ALA A 50 3.58 3.12 14.51
N GLU A 51 4.39 2.09 14.24
CA GLU A 51 3.92 0.72 14.00
C GLU A 51 3.22 0.12 15.21
N GLN A 52 3.80 0.26 16.41
CA GLN A 52 3.16 -0.17 17.65
C GLN A 52 1.83 0.57 17.89
N ALA A 53 1.81 1.89 17.69
CA ALA A 53 0.60 2.68 17.80
C ALA A 53 -0.47 2.27 16.77
N ALA A 54 -0.08 1.94 15.54
CA ALA A 54 -1.01 1.42 14.53
C ALA A 54 -1.69 0.14 15.02
N ILE A 55 -0.92 -0.84 15.53
CA ILE A 55 -1.45 -2.10 16.05
C ILE A 55 -2.43 -1.86 17.21
N GLU A 56 -2.08 -0.99 18.15
CA GLU A 56 -2.94 -0.69 19.30
C GLU A 56 -4.25 0.00 18.90
N VAL A 57 -4.21 0.89 17.90
CA VAL A 57 -5.40 1.60 17.39
C VAL A 57 -6.24 0.69 16.50
N ASP A 58 -5.61 -0.15 15.68
CA ASP A 58 -6.27 -1.17 14.85
C ASP A 58 -7.11 -2.11 15.72
N ALA A 59 -6.54 -2.62 16.82
CA ALA A 59 -7.24 -3.47 17.78
C ALA A 59 -8.46 -2.81 18.45
N GLN A 60 -8.54 -1.47 18.44
CA GLN A 60 -9.64 -0.69 19.01
C GLN A 60 -10.71 -0.30 17.96
N LEU A 61 -10.44 -0.51 16.67
CA LEU A 61 -11.32 -0.13 15.57
C LEU A 61 -11.71 -1.35 14.72
N PRO A 62 -12.63 -2.20 15.19
CA PRO A 62 -12.92 -3.51 14.59
C PRO A 62 -13.41 -3.46 13.13
N ASP A 63 -14.04 -2.36 12.71
CA ASP A 63 -14.55 -2.16 11.35
C ASP A 63 -13.58 -1.35 10.46
N HIS A 64 -12.37 -1.06 10.95
CA HIS A 64 -11.37 -0.28 10.23
C HIS A 64 -10.02 -0.98 10.27
N ALA A 65 -9.22 -0.77 9.21
CA ALA A 65 -7.82 -1.15 9.18
C ALA A 65 -6.97 0.12 9.38
N VAL A 66 -5.97 0.03 10.25
CA VAL A 66 -5.05 1.12 10.55
C VAL A 66 -3.66 0.76 10.04
N GLU A 67 -3.16 1.52 9.06
CA GLU A 67 -1.86 1.28 8.44
C GLU A 67 -0.92 2.47 8.67
N VAL A 68 0.37 2.19 8.84
CA VAL A 68 1.41 3.22 8.78
C VAL A 68 1.82 3.43 7.33
N VAL A 69 1.71 4.67 6.86
CA VAL A 69 2.16 5.08 5.52
C VAL A 69 3.10 6.25 5.55
N LEU A 70 4.06 6.23 4.64
CA LEU A 70 4.96 7.35 4.43
C LEU A 70 4.31 8.39 3.53
N GLN A 71 4.16 9.61 4.03
CA GLN A 71 3.74 10.77 3.26
C GLN A 71 4.83 11.83 3.39
N ASP A 72 5.40 12.27 2.26
CA ASP A 72 6.52 13.21 2.21
C ASP A 72 7.73 12.77 3.07
N GLY A 73 7.93 11.45 3.22
CA GLY A 73 8.98 10.85 4.04
C GLY A 73 8.66 10.79 5.54
N GLU A 74 7.46 11.18 5.97
CA GLU A 74 7.02 11.10 7.36
C GLU A 74 5.98 9.97 7.58
N PRO A 75 6.10 9.17 8.66
CA PRO A 75 5.14 8.12 8.97
C PRO A 75 3.79 8.70 9.44
N THR A 76 2.70 8.23 8.82
CA THR A 76 1.34 8.67 9.10
C THR A 76 0.39 7.50 9.21
N LEU A 77 -0.47 7.52 10.23
CA LEU A 77 -1.54 6.55 10.37
C LEU A 77 -2.64 6.88 9.37
N ARG A 78 -2.94 5.94 8.49
CA ARG A 78 -4.12 5.96 7.63
C ARG A 78 -5.12 4.95 8.17
N VAL A 79 -6.34 5.42 8.35
CA VAL A 79 -7.48 4.57 8.70
C VAL A 79 -8.30 4.36 7.44
N THR A 80 -8.59 3.11 7.12
CA THR A 80 -9.49 2.72 6.02
C THR A 80 -10.60 1.87 6.58
N GLU A 81 -11.81 1.97 6.05
CA GLU A 81 -12.86 1.00 6.38
C GLU A 81 -12.35 -0.40 6.02
N ALA A 82 -12.34 -1.30 7.00
CA ALA A 82 -12.08 -2.69 6.75
C ALA A 82 -13.37 -3.23 6.12
N LYS A 83 -13.37 -3.43 4.80
CA LYS A 83 -14.38 -4.28 4.16
C LYS A 83 -14.29 -5.60 4.91
N ALA A 84 -15.34 -5.93 5.67
CA ALA A 84 -15.35 -7.09 6.55
C ALA A 84 -14.71 -8.28 5.82
N PRO A 85 -13.79 -9.03 6.45
CA PRO A 85 -13.47 -10.36 5.91
C PRO A 85 -14.80 -11.07 5.74
N PRO A 86 -15.05 -11.79 4.64
CA PRO A 86 -16.35 -12.41 4.41
C PRO A 86 -16.61 -13.39 5.55
N ALA A 87 -17.34 -12.91 6.56
CA ALA A 87 -17.98 -13.73 7.55
C ALA A 87 -19.08 -14.47 6.79
N ASP A 88 -19.12 -15.79 6.95
CA ASP A 88 -20.13 -16.68 6.40
C ASP A 88 -21.50 -16.00 6.25
N ALA A 89 -21.79 -15.50 5.05
CA ALA A 89 -23.07 -14.93 4.69
C ALA A 89 -23.64 -15.76 3.53
N PRO A 90 -24.91 -16.16 3.60
CA PRO A 90 -25.53 -17.03 2.61
C PRO A 90 -25.47 -16.35 1.25
N VAL A 91 -25.11 -17.14 0.23
CA VAL A 91 -24.98 -16.81 -1.20
C VAL A 91 -26.01 -15.75 -1.63
N GLY A 92 -25.61 -14.48 -1.53
CA GLY A 92 -26.21 -13.35 -2.24
C GLY A 92 -25.37 -13.11 -3.48
N GLU A 93 -26.04 -13.02 -4.63
CA GLU A 93 -25.40 -12.99 -5.95
C GLU A 93 -24.16 -12.08 -5.99
N PRO A 94 -23.01 -12.58 -6.46
CA PRO A 94 -21.79 -11.78 -6.46
C PRO A 94 -22.00 -10.58 -7.37
N SER A 95 -21.91 -9.38 -6.80
CA SER A 95 -21.44 -8.26 -7.60
C SER A 95 -20.06 -8.68 -8.12
N GLU A 96 -19.89 -8.71 -9.44
CA GLU A 96 -18.60 -8.89 -10.10
C GLU A 96 -17.69 -7.67 -9.82
N GLU A 97 -17.39 -7.41 -8.55
CA GLU A 97 -16.26 -6.58 -8.18
C GLU A 97 -15.01 -7.27 -8.71
N PHE A 98 -14.07 -6.46 -9.20
CA PHE A 98 -12.80 -6.89 -9.80
C PHE A 98 -11.85 -7.53 -8.76
N ASP A 99 -12.30 -8.62 -8.11
CA ASP A 99 -11.60 -9.47 -7.14
C ASP A 99 -10.35 -10.10 -7.76
N ALA A 100 -10.47 -10.54 -9.01
CA ALA A 100 -9.42 -11.27 -9.69
C ALA A 100 -8.35 -10.35 -10.31
N ARG A 101 -7.10 -10.48 -9.85
CA ARG A 101 -5.94 -9.78 -10.44
C ARG A 101 -5.07 -10.73 -11.26
N ILE A 102 -4.74 -10.33 -12.48
CA ILE A 102 -3.84 -11.08 -13.38
C ILE A 102 -2.65 -10.18 -13.77
N THR A 103 -1.42 -10.70 -13.64
CA THR A 103 -0.20 -10.04 -14.12
C THR A 103 0.26 -10.71 -15.42
N LEU A 104 0.31 -9.96 -16.52
CA LEU A 104 0.71 -10.47 -17.85
C LEU A 104 2.12 -9.97 -18.23
N ARG A 105 2.94 -10.87 -18.79
CA ARG A 105 4.20 -10.49 -19.46
C ARG A 105 3.98 -10.53 -20.96
N LEU A 106 4.00 -9.35 -21.59
CA LEU A 106 3.75 -9.21 -23.02
C LEU A 106 5.06 -8.92 -23.77
N PRO A 107 5.25 -9.48 -24.97
CA PRO A 107 6.27 -9.00 -25.90
C PRO A 107 6.04 -7.51 -26.24
N PRO A 108 7.10 -6.71 -26.51
CA PRO A 108 6.97 -5.28 -26.76
C PRO A 108 5.99 -4.92 -27.87
N SER A 109 6.02 -5.66 -28.98
CA SER A 109 5.12 -5.47 -30.13
C SER A 109 3.64 -5.66 -29.78
N LEU A 110 3.33 -6.58 -28.86
CA LEU A 110 1.96 -6.84 -28.44
C LEU A 110 1.44 -5.73 -27.51
N LYS A 111 2.30 -5.20 -26.63
CA LYS A 111 1.95 -4.06 -25.77
C LYS A 111 1.59 -2.83 -26.62
N GLU A 112 2.40 -2.51 -27.62
CA GLU A 112 2.15 -1.37 -28.52
C GLU A 112 0.84 -1.52 -29.30
N ALA A 113 0.56 -2.71 -29.83
CA ALA A 113 -0.69 -2.98 -30.55
C ALA A 113 -1.93 -2.79 -29.65
N VAL A 114 -1.85 -3.24 -28.39
CA VAL A 114 -2.93 -3.07 -27.41
C VAL A 114 -3.14 -1.60 -27.06
N GLU A 115 -2.06 -0.84 -26.84
CA GLU A 115 -2.14 0.60 -26.53
C GLU A 115 -2.77 1.39 -27.68
N GLN A 116 -2.38 1.13 -28.92
CA GLN A 116 -2.96 1.78 -30.11
C GLN A 116 -4.45 1.44 -30.27
N ALA A 117 -4.83 0.18 -30.04
CA ALA A 117 -6.22 -0.25 -30.14
C ALA A 117 -7.12 0.39 -29.08
N ALA A 118 -6.60 0.55 -27.85
CA ALA A 118 -7.29 1.25 -26.77
C ALA A 118 -7.50 2.73 -27.09
N VAL A 119 -6.45 3.42 -27.57
CA VAL A 119 -6.52 4.84 -27.98
C VAL A 119 -7.55 5.04 -29.10
N THR A 120 -7.54 4.17 -30.11
CA THR A 120 -8.49 4.25 -31.25
C THR A 120 -9.95 4.12 -30.79
N GLN A 121 -10.20 3.37 -29.72
CA GLN A 121 -11.54 3.16 -29.15
C GLN A 121 -11.89 4.15 -28.03
N GLY A 122 -11.00 5.10 -27.71
CA GLY A 122 -11.20 6.06 -26.62
C GLY A 122 -11.31 5.40 -25.24
N ALA A 123 -10.76 4.19 -25.08
CA ALA A 123 -10.83 3.40 -23.86
C ALA A 123 -9.46 3.37 -23.16
N SER A 124 -9.47 3.12 -21.84
CA SER A 124 -8.22 2.78 -21.15
C SER A 124 -7.74 1.41 -21.61
N VAL A 125 -6.43 1.18 -21.54
CA VAL A 125 -5.82 -0.12 -21.88
C VAL A 125 -6.49 -1.26 -21.09
N ASN A 126 -6.74 -1.05 -19.80
CA ASN A 126 -7.38 -2.05 -18.95
C ASN A 126 -8.81 -2.35 -19.41
N ALA A 127 -9.61 -1.31 -19.69
CA ALA A 127 -10.98 -1.50 -20.15
C ALA A 127 -11.03 -2.24 -21.50
N TRP A 128 -10.13 -1.86 -22.43
CA TRP A 128 -10.03 -2.51 -23.73
C TRP A 128 -9.62 -3.98 -23.62
N VAL A 129 -8.64 -4.31 -22.77
CA VAL A 129 -8.18 -5.68 -22.55
C VAL A 129 -9.28 -6.54 -21.93
N VAL A 130 -9.99 -6.02 -20.93
CA VAL A 130 -11.11 -6.73 -20.28
C VAL A 130 -12.21 -7.04 -21.29
N ASP A 131 -12.63 -6.07 -22.11
CA ASP A 131 -13.64 -6.25 -23.16
C ASP A 131 -13.18 -7.23 -24.26
N ALA A 132 -11.90 -7.20 -24.66
CA ALA A 132 -11.35 -8.16 -25.61
C ALA A 132 -11.36 -9.60 -25.06
N ILE A 133 -11.01 -9.78 -23.79
CA ILE A 133 -11.03 -11.09 -23.12
C ILE A 133 -12.47 -11.58 -22.96
N ASP A 134 -13.39 -10.72 -22.50
CA ASP A 134 -14.80 -11.07 -22.29
C ASP A 134 -15.46 -11.56 -23.58
N ARG A 135 -15.29 -10.84 -24.69
CA ARG A 135 -15.80 -11.26 -26.01
C ARG A 135 -15.27 -12.61 -26.46
N THR A 136 -13.98 -12.85 -26.24
CA THR A 136 -13.31 -14.11 -26.63
C THR A 136 -13.78 -15.26 -25.75
N ALA A 137 -13.87 -15.05 -24.44
CA ALA A 137 -14.33 -16.04 -23.47
C ALA A 137 -15.81 -16.43 -23.71
N LYS A 138 -16.69 -15.45 -23.94
CA LYS A 138 -18.10 -15.69 -24.31
C LYS A 138 -18.23 -16.48 -25.61
N LYS A 139 -17.38 -16.19 -26.61
CA LYS A 139 -17.35 -16.95 -27.88
C LYS A 139 -16.89 -18.39 -27.68
N ALA A 140 -15.88 -18.63 -26.84
CA ALA A 140 -15.41 -19.98 -26.53
C ALA A 140 -16.50 -20.81 -25.84
N ARG A 141 -17.20 -20.24 -24.84
CA ARG A 141 -18.31 -20.89 -24.13
C ARG A 141 -19.45 -21.30 -25.07
N ARG A 142 -19.74 -20.51 -26.11
CA ARG A 142 -20.77 -20.83 -27.11
C ARG A 142 -20.37 -21.95 -28.09
N ARG A 143 -19.08 -22.27 -28.23
CA ARG A 143 -18.57 -23.29 -29.16
C ARG A 143 -18.36 -24.66 -28.52
N GLY A 144 -18.28 -24.74 -27.19
CA GLY A 144 -18.18 -25.99 -26.43
C GLY A 144 -19.50 -26.75 -26.29
N GLY A 145 -20.21 -26.96 -27.40
CA GLY A 145 -21.36 -27.89 -27.44
C GLY A 145 -20.88 -29.31 -27.12
N ALA A 146 -21.60 -29.99 -26.22
CA ALA A 146 -21.24 -31.26 -25.63
C ALA A 146 -20.70 -32.30 -26.63
N TYR A 147 -19.45 -32.73 -26.42
CA TYR A 147 -18.98 -34.01 -26.93
C TYR A 147 -19.21 -35.04 -25.82
N THR A 148 -20.31 -35.75 -25.91
CA THR A 148 -20.53 -36.98 -25.14
C THR A 148 -20.33 -38.12 -26.11
N GLU A 149 -19.10 -38.59 -26.28
CA GLU A 149 -18.92 -39.97 -26.71
C GLU A 149 -19.05 -40.84 -25.45
N GLU A 150 -20.13 -41.62 -25.42
CA GLU A 150 -20.22 -42.81 -24.57
C GLU A 150 -19.02 -43.70 -24.90
N PHE A 151 -18.12 -43.85 -23.93
CA PHE A 151 -17.19 -44.97 -23.92
C PHE A 151 -17.97 -46.19 -23.43
N ASP A 152 -18.40 -47.03 -24.38
CA ASP A 152 -18.80 -48.41 -24.08
C ASP A 152 -17.56 -49.22 -23.66
N LEU A 153 -17.67 -49.88 -22.51
CA LEU A 153 -16.71 -50.83 -21.95
C LEU A 153 -16.89 -52.24 -22.53
#